data_AF-A0A913XVL6-F1
#
_entry.id   AF-A0A913XVL6-F1
#
_cell.length_a   1.000
_cell.length_b   1.000
_cell.length_c   1.000
_cell.angle_alpha   90.00
_cell.angle_beta   90.00
_cell.angle_gamma   90.00
#
_symmetry.space_group_name_H-M   'P 1'
#
loop_
_entity.id
_entity.type
_entity.pdbx_description
1 polymer ?
#
loop_
_entity_poly.entity_id
_entity_poly.type
_entity_poly.pdbx_seq_one_letter_code
_entity_poly.pdbx_strand_id
1 'polypeptide(L)'
;MALFESTSKQLVKDTGRSSLHPIVDLNSASQCKIMCIIEKKKSRWFWRPTKYLPTPFTLNELMTKPIDVSKKIKTSEFVSNYSNQPTLHVSGKLGGKIAKELGIDVSTADSFVVKMDLGSINKSEIRWQDLNDALKDQTLKLDHEFVQAILNCRRRSLCIVFETLNTTKDTNIQSDIQVEGDAVASTDIISKASVNISGSIKDTHHHSFDIPNGTVMAYGCYGLKLLEGLGLIELDVDKKLKDVVTDATDGKPPDAFSMDQPDGPDTALTSAFNALMKSPHKGDIIKCFREILATPEYCHVIEQLLDNVCDYFDKEKVKSYSLDEVKSLFGSCNSWERLLTILGITFDSKKGGKMIYPEDDKKDVVLSCCGLATSLHGLTNLQNIALKDVTPEYCDQLLYLIRNAICGKNTPADDPRLKRIYTHSSNPGKSFLLALGFQLTKQNGKDILALPPDLECPLEDAYVAVFVMAS
;
A
#
# COMPACT_ATOMS: atom_id res chain seq x y z
N MET A 1 17.24 -2.84 6.22
CA MET A 1 17.52 -2.80 7.67
C MET A 1 16.20 -2.91 8.42
N ALA A 2 15.70 -4.13 8.57
CA ALA A 2 14.41 -4.43 9.19
C ALA A 2 14.40 -4.12 10.70
N LEU A 3 15.56 -4.20 11.37
CA LEU A 3 15.68 -3.82 12.78
C LEU A 3 15.46 -2.32 12.97
N PHE A 4 16.05 -1.48 12.10
CA PHE A 4 15.81 -0.03 12.08
C PHE A 4 14.34 0.29 11.77
N GLU A 5 13.75 -0.35 10.75
CA GLU A 5 12.32 -0.22 10.41
C GLU A 5 11.43 -0.49 11.63
N SER A 6 11.76 -1.52 12.41
CA SER A 6 11.03 -1.88 13.63
C SER A 6 11.13 -0.82 14.72
N THR A 7 12.35 -0.37 15.02
CA THR A 7 12.58 0.64 16.05
C THR A 7 11.88 1.96 15.72
N SER A 8 11.96 2.43 14.49
CA SER A 8 11.26 3.64 14.03
C SER A 8 9.74 3.50 14.13
N LYS A 9 9.18 2.33 13.74
CA LYS A 9 7.74 2.05 13.87
C LYS A 9 7.28 1.99 15.32
N GLN A 10 8.05 1.35 16.19
CA GLN A 10 7.72 1.25 17.60
C GLN A 10 7.76 2.63 18.26
N LEU A 11 8.77 3.45 17.97
CA LEU A 11 8.84 4.84 18.46
C LEU A 11 7.58 5.62 18.08
N VAL A 12 7.18 5.59 16.80
CA VAL A 12 5.96 6.27 16.34
C VAL A 12 4.72 5.74 17.05
N LYS A 13 4.60 4.41 17.20
CA LYS A 13 3.49 3.78 17.92
C LYS A 13 3.40 4.28 19.36
N ASP A 14 4.52 4.36 20.07
CA ASP A 14 4.58 4.81 21.46
C ASP A 14 4.26 6.30 21.62
N THR A 15 4.47 7.12 20.57
CA THR A 15 4.03 8.52 20.60
C THR A 15 2.51 8.68 20.55
N GLY A 16 1.76 7.66 20.09
CA GLY A 16 0.31 7.75 19.87
C GLY A 16 -0.12 8.71 18.75
N ARG A 17 0.80 9.34 18.02
CA ARG A 17 0.49 10.35 17.00
C ARG A 17 0.35 9.73 15.62
N SER A 18 -0.87 9.78 15.08
CA SER A 18 -1.18 9.30 13.72
C SER A 18 -0.58 10.14 12.59
N SER A 19 -0.16 11.38 12.89
CA SER A 19 0.45 12.30 11.93
C SER A 19 1.92 12.02 11.64
N LEU A 20 2.57 11.13 12.41
CA LEU A 20 3.98 10.80 12.25
C LEU A 20 4.14 9.55 11.37
N HIS A 21 5.08 9.62 10.46
CA HIS A 21 5.47 8.53 9.58
C HIS A 21 6.85 8.00 10.01
N PRO A 22 6.99 6.69 10.27
CA PRO A 22 8.27 6.10 10.64
C PRO A 22 9.20 6.00 9.42
N ILE A 23 10.50 6.19 9.64
CA ILE A 23 11.51 5.94 8.60
C ILE A 23 11.74 4.43 8.49
N VAL A 24 11.58 3.92 7.26
CA VAL A 24 11.70 2.48 6.96
C VAL A 24 13.14 2.07 6.68
N ASP A 25 13.96 2.98 6.14
CA ASP A 25 15.35 2.72 5.80
C ASP A 25 16.27 3.83 6.28
N LEU A 26 17.37 3.48 6.94
CA LEU A 26 18.31 4.44 7.53
C LEU A 26 18.88 5.39 6.48
N ASN A 27 19.16 4.91 5.26
CA ASN A 27 19.75 5.75 4.21
C ASN A 27 18.79 6.85 3.75
N SER A 28 17.48 6.60 3.84
CA SER A 28 16.43 7.57 3.50
C SER A 28 16.18 8.62 4.60
N ALA A 29 16.73 8.45 5.81
CA ALA A 29 16.53 9.40 6.91
C ALA A 29 16.98 10.82 6.56
N SER A 30 18.07 10.94 5.79
CA SER A 30 18.60 12.23 5.32
C SER A 30 17.64 12.98 4.38
N GLN A 31 16.76 12.26 3.68
CA GLN A 31 15.76 12.77 2.73
C GLN A 31 14.43 13.13 3.40
N CYS A 32 14.34 13.03 4.73
CA CYS A 32 13.12 13.31 5.50
C CYS A 32 13.32 14.45 6.50
N LYS A 33 14.24 15.39 6.22
CA LYS A 33 14.45 16.59 7.03
C LYS A 33 13.36 17.62 6.77
N ILE A 34 13.19 18.60 7.67
CA ILE A 34 12.28 19.74 7.45
C ILE A 34 12.60 20.40 6.10
N MET A 35 11.57 20.76 5.34
CA MET A 35 11.64 21.24 3.94
C MET A 35 11.95 20.18 2.86
N CYS A 36 12.23 18.92 3.21
CA CYS A 36 12.29 17.85 2.22
C CYS A 36 10.91 17.54 1.65
N ILE A 37 10.88 17.07 0.41
CA ILE A 37 9.67 16.69 -0.31
C ILE A 37 9.46 15.18 -0.20
N ILE A 38 8.22 14.82 0.14
CA ILE A 38 7.75 13.45 0.22
C ILE A 38 6.68 13.24 -0.86
N GLU A 39 6.79 12.18 -1.64
CA GLU A 39 5.72 11.75 -2.53
C GLU A 39 4.66 11.00 -1.70
N LYS A 40 3.47 11.58 -1.58
CA LYS A 40 2.30 10.89 -1.06
C LYS A 40 1.61 10.14 -2.20
N LYS A 41 1.71 8.82 -2.17
CA LYS A 41 1.11 7.91 -3.15
C LYS A 41 -0.09 7.22 -2.54
N LYS A 42 -1.29 7.67 -2.91
CA LYS A 42 -2.56 7.04 -2.53
C LYS A 42 -2.57 5.60 -3.04
N SER A 43 -2.89 4.66 -2.16
CA SER A 43 -3.00 3.26 -2.52
C SER A 43 -4.05 3.01 -3.61
N ARG A 44 -3.88 1.94 -4.40
CA ARG A 44 -4.90 1.52 -5.41
C ARG A 44 -6.12 0.93 -4.72
N TRP A 45 -5.94 0.55 -3.46
CA TRP A 45 -6.80 -0.33 -2.72
C TRP A 45 -7.07 0.24 -1.33
N PHE A 46 -8.35 0.26 -0.92
CA PHE A 46 -8.79 0.82 0.36
C PHE A 46 -8.20 0.10 1.58
N TRP A 47 -7.80 -1.18 1.44
CA TRP A 47 -7.16 -1.97 2.51
C TRP A 47 -5.64 -1.76 2.59
N ARG A 48 -5.06 -1.00 1.66
CA ARG A 48 -3.63 -0.68 1.65
C ARG A 48 -3.44 0.77 2.08
N PRO A 49 -2.55 1.04 3.04
CA PRO A 49 -2.31 2.40 3.48
C PRO A 49 -1.69 3.22 2.35
N THR A 50 -1.97 4.53 2.37
CA THR A 50 -1.24 5.50 1.54
C THR A 50 0.25 5.41 1.86
N LYS A 51 1.08 5.37 0.83
CA LYS A 51 2.54 5.31 0.99
C LYS A 51 3.10 6.73 0.95
N TYR A 52 4.09 6.97 1.80
CA TYR A 52 4.86 8.21 1.85
C TYR A 52 6.30 7.85 1.48
N LEU A 53 6.73 8.31 0.32
CA LEU A 53 8.01 7.93 -0.28
C LEU A 53 8.96 9.13 -0.21
N PRO A 54 10.10 9.00 0.48
CA PRO A 54 11.14 10.02 0.46
C PRO A 54 11.61 10.30 -0.96
N THR A 55 11.92 11.56 -1.25
CA THR A 55 12.45 11.98 -2.54
C THR A 55 13.81 12.66 -2.32
N PRO A 56 14.69 12.70 -3.33
CA PRO A 56 15.96 13.42 -3.20
C PRO A 56 15.78 14.94 -3.20
N PHE A 57 14.54 15.45 -3.39
CA PHE A 57 14.29 16.87 -3.61
C PHE A 57 13.95 17.61 -2.31
N THR A 58 14.43 18.83 -2.24
CA THR A 58 13.97 19.83 -1.26
C THR A 58 12.91 20.74 -1.88
N LEU A 59 12.08 21.38 -1.06
CA LEU A 59 11.08 22.31 -1.55
C LEU A 59 11.73 23.40 -2.42
N ASN A 60 12.85 23.98 -1.98
CA ASN A 60 13.55 25.05 -2.69
C ASN A 60 14.04 24.65 -4.09
N GLU A 61 14.32 23.38 -4.33
CA GLU A 61 14.69 22.90 -5.67
C GLU A 61 13.49 22.90 -6.62
N LEU A 62 12.29 22.59 -6.09
CA LEU A 62 11.05 22.55 -6.86
C LEU A 62 10.38 23.93 -6.99
N MET A 63 10.75 24.91 -6.19
CA MET A 63 10.18 26.26 -6.25
C MET A 63 10.93 27.16 -7.24
N THR A 64 10.19 28.07 -7.87
CA THR A 64 10.75 29.14 -8.73
C THR A 64 11.60 30.16 -7.97
N LYS A 65 11.27 30.40 -6.70
CA LYS A 65 12.04 31.26 -5.79
C LYS A 65 12.35 30.49 -4.50
N PRO A 66 13.56 30.61 -3.93
CA PRO A 66 13.92 29.93 -2.70
C PRO A 66 13.19 30.55 -1.50
N ILE A 67 12.86 29.71 -0.53
CA ILE A 67 12.19 30.03 0.72
C ILE A 67 13.15 29.69 1.86
N ASP A 68 13.40 30.64 2.75
CA ASP A 68 14.20 30.42 3.96
C ASP A 68 13.30 30.48 5.20
N VAL A 69 13.17 29.33 5.86
CA VAL A 69 12.44 29.17 7.12
C VAL A 69 13.34 28.72 8.27
N SER A 70 14.67 28.72 8.09
CA SER A 70 15.63 28.19 9.05
C SER A 70 15.47 28.79 10.46
N LYS A 71 15.26 30.11 10.55
CA LYS A 71 15.05 30.84 11.81
C LYS A 71 13.74 30.52 12.53
N LYS A 72 12.80 29.86 11.84
CA LYS A 72 11.46 29.54 12.36
C LYS A 72 11.36 28.11 12.87
N ILE A 73 12.38 27.28 12.62
CA ILE A 73 12.47 25.91 13.12
C ILE A 73 12.74 25.95 14.62
N LYS A 74 11.90 25.26 15.39
CA LYS A 74 12.07 25.07 16.83
C LYS A 74 12.47 23.64 17.11
N THR A 75 13.52 23.47 17.91
CA THR A 75 13.97 22.15 18.38
C THR A 75 13.82 22.09 19.89
N SER A 76 13.17 21.05 20.40
CA SER A 76 13.02 20.78 21.82
C SER A 76 13.22 19.30 22.10
N GLU A 77 13.61 18.96 23.33
CA GLU A 77 13.58 17.57 23.78
C GLU A 77 12.13 17.08 23.79
N PHE A 78 11.88 15.92 23.20
CA PHE A 78 10.55 15.32 23.08
C PHE A 78 10.36 14.17 24.04
N VAL A 79 11.32 13.25 24.09
CA VAL A 79 11.36 12.12 25.03
C VAL A 79 12.79 11.99 25.53
N SER A 80 12.96 11.86 26.83
CA SER A 80 14.26 11.57 27.46
C SER A 80 14.43 10.07 27.68
N ASN A 81 15.63 9.55 27.41
CA ASN A 81 16.02 8.15 27.66
C ASN A 81 15.00 7.10 27.15
N TYR A 82 14.61 7.20 25.88
CA TYR A 82 13.72 6.23 25.26
C TYR A 82 14.39 4.85 25.15
N SER A 83 13.82 3.86 25.82
CA SER A 83 14.17 2.45 25.68
C SER A 83 12.92 1.58 25.70
N ASN A 84 12.90 0.54 24.86
CA ASN A 84 11.77 -0.39 24.76
C ASN A 84 12.25 -1.81 24.39
N GLN A 85 11.41 -2.82 24.65
CA GLN A 85 11.69 -4.23 24.39
C GLN A 85 10.47 -4.95 23.78
N PRO A 86 10.01 -4.56 22.56
CA PRO A 86 8.87 -5.23 21.94
C PRO A 86 9.17 -6.67 21.55
N THR A 87 8.20 -7.54 21.78
CA THR A 87 8.15 -8.92 21.26
C THR A 87 7.53 -8.92 19.86
N LEU A 88 8.19 -9.57 18.90
CA LEU A 88 7.75 -9.68 17.51
C LEU A 88 7.56 -11.15 17.12
N HIS A 89 6.44 -11.46 16.48
CA HIS A 89 6.17 -12.79 15.94
C HIS A 89 6.85 -12.99 14.58
N VAL A 90 7.52 -14.14 14.41
CA VAL A 90 8.23 -14.49 13.18
C VAL A 90 7.28 -14.66 11.99
N SER A 91 6.03 -15.07 12.25
CA SER A 91 4.96 -15.17 11.26
C SER A 91 4.51 -13.82 10.68
N GLY A 92 4.78 -12.71 11.37
CA GLY A 92 4.45 -11.37 10.90
C GLY A 92 5.44 -10.87 9.85
N LYS A 93 5.00 -9.99 8.93
CA LYS A 93 5.84 -9.50 7.82
C LYS A 93 7.15 -8.86 8.29
N LEU A 94 7.10 -8.05 9.34
CA LEU A 94 8.28 -7.39 9.90
C LEU A 94 9.14 -8.38 10.72
N GLY A 95 8.50 -9.25 11.50
CA GLY A 95 9.20 -10.28 12.26
C GLY A 95 9.96 -11.26 11.38
N GLY A 96 9.35 -11.74 10.29
CA GLY A 96 10.00 -12.60 9.30
C GLY A 96 11.17 -11.93 8.56
N LYS A 97 11.06 -10.63 8.26
CA LYS A 97 12.19 -9.86 7.70
C LYS A 97 13.37 -9.78 8.67
N ILE A 98 13.09 -9.48 9.94
CA ILE A 98 14.12 -9.39 10.97
C ILE A 98 14.72 -10.77 11.23
N ALA A 99 13.90 -11.83 11.30
CA ALA A 99 14.38 -13.21 11.44
C ALA A 99 15.34 -13.57 10.29
N LYS A 100 14.98 -13.24 9.05
CA LYS A 100 15.88 -13.42 7.90
C LYS A 100 17.17 -12.60 8.01
N GLU A 101 17.08 -11.34 8.45
CA GLU A 101 18.24 -10.45 8.63
C GLU A 101 19.19 -10.94 9.73
N LEU A 102 18.65 -11.54 10.78
CA LEU A 102 19.37 -12.07 11.93
C LEU A 102 19.76 -13.56 11.77
N GLY A 103 19.38 -14.21 10.67
CA GLY A 103 19.64 -15.63 10.44
C GLY A 103 18.85 -16.60 11.33
N ILE A 104 17.72 -16.17 11.90
CA ILE A 104 16.85 -16.99 12.75
C ILE A 104 16.11 -18.01 11.89
N ASP A 105 16.18 -19.28 12.28
CA ASP A 105 15.38 -20.33 11.66
C ASP A 105 13.91 -20.18 12.08
N VAL A 106 13.07 -19.82 11.11
CA VAL A 106 11.62 -19.62 11.29
C VAL A 106 10.89 -20.91 11.71
N SER A 107 11.52 -22.08 11.55
CA SER A 107 10.94 -23.37 11.96
C SER A 107 11.10 -23.66 13.47
N THR A 108 11.96 -22.91 14.17
CA THR A 108 12.31 -23.18 15.57
C THR A 108 11.87 -22.09 16.55
N ALA A 109 11.44 -20.92 16.08
CA ALA A 109 11.03 -19.80 16.92
C ALA A 109 9.73 -19.15 16.43
N ASP A 110 8.76 -19.01 17.34
CA ASP A 110 7.48 -18.33 17.05
C ASP A 110 7.55 -16.81 17.26
N SER A 111 8.44 -16.35 18.15
CA SER A 111 8.66 -14.93 18.42
C SER A 111 10.08 -14.65 18.96
N PHE A 112 10.48 -13.37 18.96
CA PHE A 112 11.71 -12.88 19.56
C PHE A 112 11.55 -11.45 20.09
N VAL A 113 12.42 -11.03 21.01
CA VAL A 113 12.42 -9.69 21.60
C VAL A 113 13.46 -8.81 20.91
N VAL A 114 13.13 -7.53 20.66
CA VAL A 114 14.08 -6.54 20.14
C VAL A 114 14.37 -5.51 21.22
N LYS A 115 15.63 -5.33 21.64
CA LYS A 115 16.00 -4.28 22.59
C LYS A 115 16.36 -3.00 21.84
N MET A 116 15.58 -1.96 22.06
CA MET A 116 15.87 -0.64 21.49
C MET A 116 16.23 0.34 22.61
N ASP A 117 17.32 1.06 22.39
CA ASP A 117 17.72 2.22 23.20
C ASP A 117 18.12 3.35 22.23
N LEU A 118 17.31 4.41 22.22
CA LEU A 118 17.54 5.58 21.38
C LEU A 118 17.97 6.80 22.21
N GLY A 119 18.11 6.66 23.53
CA GLY A 119 18.39 7.78 24.43
C GLY A 119 17.37 8.92 24.30
N SER A 120 17.81 10.17 24.43
CA SER A 120 16.95 11.33 24.23
C SER A 120 16.65 11.56 22.75
N ILE A 121 15.38 11.86 22.45
CA ILE A 121 14.88 12.20 21.12
C ILE A 121 14.48 13.68 21.10
N ASN A 122 14.99 14.42 20.11
CA ASN A 122 14.62 15.80 19.86
C ASN A 122 13.54 15.90 18.79
N LYS A 123 12.51 16.68 19.07
CA LYS A 123 11.52 17.10 18.09
C LYS A 123 11.96 18.43 17.48
N SER A 124 12.05 18.48 16.16
CA SER A 124 12.21 19.71 15.39
C SER A 124 10.94 19.98 14.60
N GLU A 125 10.40 21.18 14.65
CA GLU A 125 9.18 21.53 13.90
C GLU A 125 9.15 22.97 13.40
N ILE A 126 8.37 23.21 12.35
CA ILE A 126 7.91 24.52 11.91
C ILE A 126 6.41 24.66 12.11
N ARG A 127 5.96 25.80 12.63
CA ARG A 127 4.52 26.06 12.82
C ARG A 127 3.83 26.18 11.48
N TRP A 128 2.58 25.74 11.42
CA TRP A 128 1.78 25.82 10.20
C TRP A 128 1.68 27.26 9.67
N GLN A 129 1.40 28.26 10.52
CA GLN A 129 1.29 29.66 10.08
C GLN A 129 2.59 30.16 9.46
N ASP A 130 3.71 29.84 10.10
CA ASP A 130 5.05 30.22 9.64
C ASP A 130 5.39 29.64 8.26
N LEU A 131 5.01 28.38 8.03
CA LEU A 131 5.21 27.73 6.73
C LEU A 131 4.19 28.23 5.69
N ASN A 132 2.93 28.42 6.07
CA ASN A 132 1.87 28.90 5.17
C ASN A 132 2.17 30.30 4.65
N ASP A 133 2.60 31.20 5.55
CA ASP A 133 3.00 32.57 5.19
C ASP A 133 4.22 32.58 4.27
N ALA A 134 5.16 31.66 4.49
CA ALA A 134 6.35 31.52 3.64
C ALA A 134 6.03 30.98 2.24
N LEU A 135 4.97 30.17 2.11
CA LEU A 135 4.50 29.61 0.84
C LEU A 135 3.54 30.54 0.09
N LYS A 136 3.05 31.58 0.75
CA LYS A 136 2.16 32.56 0.13
C LYS A 136 2.82 33.18 -1.11
N ASP A 137 2.07 33.22 -2.21
CA ASP A 137 2.51 33.75 -3.51
C ASP A 137 3.70 33.01 -4.15
N GLN A 138 4.05 31.82 -3.65
CA GLN A 138 5.12 31.02 -4.19
C GLN A 138 4.62 30.09 -5.30
N THR A 139 5.46 29.90 -6.32
CA THR A 139 5.12 29.09 -7.50
C THR A 139 6.09 27.94 -7.71
N LEU A 140 5.53 26.78 -8.06
CA LEU A 140 6.26 25.55 -8.40
C LEU A 140 6.85 25.64 -9.81
N LYS A 141 8.02 25.03 -10.03
CA LYS A 141 8.62 24.85 -11.36
C LYS A 141 7.86 23.77 -12.12
N LEU A 142 6.87 24.17 -12.90
CA LEU A 142 6.01 23.25 -13.68
C LEU A 142 6.76 22.53 -14.82
N ASP A 143 7.93 23.03 -15.19
CA ASP A 143 8.85 22.42 -16.17
C ASP A 143 9.75 21.33 -15.55
N HIS A 144 9.78 21.19 -14.22
CA HIS A 144 10.57 20.18 -13.56
C HIS A 144 9.97 18.77 -13.80
N GLU A 145 10.78 17.83 -14.31
CA GLU A 145 10.33 16.49 -14.71
C GLU A 145 9.59 15.74 -13.58
N PHE A 146 10.15 15.75 -12.36
CA PHE A 146 9.48 15.17 -11.19
C PHE A 146 8.12 15.81 -10.90
N VAL A 147 8.00 17.14 -11.01
CA VAL A 147 6.73 17.85 -10.79
C VAL A 147 5.71 17.42 -11.85
N GLN A 148 6.11 17.36 -13.11
CA GLN A 148 5.23 16.88 -14.20
C GLN A 148 4.78 15.44 -13.96
N ALA A 149 5.68 14.54 -13.54
CA ALA A 149 5.35 13.16 -13.25
C ALA A 149 4.31 13.03 -12.12
N ILE A 150 4.40 13.87 -11.08
CA ILE A 150 3.42 13.90 -9.99
C ILE A 150 2.09 14.48 -10.49
N LEU A 151 2.10 15.60 -11.20
CA LEU A 151 0.89 16.26 -11.70
C LEU A 151 0.14 15.40 -12.74
N ASN A 152 0.86 14.61 -13.53
CA ASN A 152 0.28 13.68 -14.50
C ASN A 152 -0.35 12.44 -13.84
N CYS A 153 -0.13 12.22 -12.54
CA CYS A 153 -0.64 11.06 -11.81
C CYS A 153 -1.55 11.51 -10.66
N ARG A 154 -2.88 11.41 -10.86
CA ARG A 154 -3.92 11.82 -9.88
C ARG A 154 -3.76 11.23 -8.47
N ARG A 155 -3.03 10.13 -8.36
CA ARG A 155 -2.87 9.35 -7.13
C ARG A 155 -1.56 9.65 -6.41
N ARG A 156 -0.77 10.58 -6.95
CA ARG A 156 0.44 11.12 -6.36
C ARG A 156 0.19 12.56 -6.01
N SER A 157 0.78 12.99 -4.90
CA SER A 157 0.73 14.37 -4.44
C SER A 157 2.03 14.69 -3.73
N LEU A 158 2.42 15.96 -3.72
CA LEU A 158 3.59 16.43 -3.00
C LEU A 158 3.20 16.68 -1.55
N CYS A 159 4.09 16.30 -0.64
CA CYS A 159 4.02 16.64 0.76
C CYS A 159 5.34 17.28 1.19
N ILE A 160 5.26 18.22 2.14
CA ILE A 160 6.43 18.87 2.74
C ILE A 160 6.60 18.45 4.19
N VAL A 161 7.81 18.04 4.55
CA VAL A 161 8.15 17.73 5.94
C VAL A 161 8.16 19.00 6.78
N PHE A 162 7.35 19.04 7.83
CA PHE A 162 7.27 20.16 8.78
C PHE A 162 7.76 19.80 10.17
N GLU A 163 7.83 18.51 10.50
CA GLU A 163 8.22 18.01 11.82
C GLU A 163 9.11 16.78 11.66
N THR A 164 10.13 16.65 12.52
CA THR A 164 10.99 15.46 12.61
C THR A 164 11.30 15.09 14.05
N LEU A 165 11.44 13.78 14.30
CA LEU A 165 11.99 13.23 15.53
C LEU A 165 13.41 12.73 15.25
N ASN A 166 14.38 13.25 15.98
CA ASN A 166 15.81 13.05 15.70
C ASN A 166 16.54 12.49 16.92
N THR A 167 17.47 11.58 16.70
CA THR A 167 18.40 11.13 17.76
C THR A 167 19.29 12.29 18.20
N THR A 168 19.65 12.32 19.49
CA THR A 168 20.51 13.39 20.07
C THR A 168 21.97 13.00 20.22
N LYS A 169 22.27 11.70 20.09
CA LYS A 169 23.59 11.10 20.26
C LYS A 169 23.70 9.90 19.34
N ASP A 170 24.93 9.42 19.16
CA ASP A 170 25.17 8.12 18.56
C ASP A 170 24.56 7.04 19.47
N THR A 171 23.72 6.18 18.91
CA THR A 171 22.94 5.18 19.64
C THR A 171 23.07 3.84 18.95
N ASN A 172 22.77 2.75 19.65
CA ASN A 172 22.91 1.41 19.11
C ASN A 172 21.60 0.64 19.33
N ILE A 173 21.10 -0.01 18.28
CA ILE A 173 19.97 -0.95 18.40
C ILE A 173 20.53 -2.37 18.47
N GLN A 174 20.10 -3.13 19.48
CA GLN A 174 20.55 -4.50 19.71
C GLN A 174 19.36 -5.47 19.63
N SER A 175 19.50 -6.55 18.88
CA SER A 175 18.58 -7.69 18.99
C SER A 175 19.10 -8.69 20.02
N ASP A 176 18.33 -8.95 21.07
CA ASP A 176 18.57 -10.05 21.99
C ASP A 176 17.47 -11.10 21.81
N ILE A 177 17.82 -12.22 21.19
CA ILE A 177 16.87 -13.28 20.89
C ILE A 177 16.63 -14.09 22.17
N GLN A 178 15.42 -14.00 22.72
CA GLN A 178 14.86 -15.01 23.60
C GLN A 178 13.86 -15.83 22.78
N VAL A 179 14.18 -17.10 22.54
CA VAL A 179 13.26 -18.05 21.90
C VAL A 179 12.32 -18.58 22.97
N GLU A 180 11.05 -18.26 22.87
CA GLU A 180 9.98 -18.88 23.65
C GLU A 180 9.22 -19.81 22.69
N GLY A 181 9.28 -21.12 22.95
CA GLY A 181 8.66 -22.13 22.11
C GLY A 181 7.73 -23.02 22.93
N ASP A 182 6.46 -23.10 22.52
CA ASP A 182 5.53 -24.13 23.00
C ASP A 182 5.76 -25.40 22.17
N ALA A 183 6.53 -26.34 22.72
CA ALA A 183 6.59 -27.68 22.17
C ALA A 183 5.23 -28.36 22.37
N VAL A 184 4.41 -28.42 21.31
CA VAL A 184 3.23 -29.29 21.25
C VAL A 184 3.71 -30.73 21.21
N ALA A 185 3.89 -31.33 22.39
CA ALA A 185 4.06 -32.76 22.52
C ALA A 185 2.76 -33.44 22.06
N SER A 186 2.87 -34.22 21.00
CA SER A 186 1.86 -35.20 20.60
C SER A 186 1.47 -36.04 21.82
N THR A 187 0.17 -36.06 22.10
CA THR A 187 -0.48 -36.82 23.15
C THR A 187 -0.03 -38.28 23.19
N ASP A 188 0.54 -38.71 24.32
CA ASP A 188 0.15 -39.95 25.00
C ASP A 188 0.74 -40.05 26.43
N ILE A 189 -0.18 -40.18 27.40
CA ILE A 189 -0.04 -40.84 28.72
C ILE A 189 0.81 -40.15 29.82
N ILE A 190 0.08 -39.45 30.71
CA ILE A 190 0.21 -39.34 32.18
C ILE A 190 1.61 -39.57 32.81
N SER A 191 2.22 -38.52 33.35
CA SER A 191 2.66 -38.49 34.77
C SER A 191 3.19 -37.12 35.18
N LYS A 192 2.78 -36.69 36.38
CA LYS A 192 3.33 -35.54 37.11
C LYS A 192 4.83 -35.70 37.31
N ALA A 193 5.63 -34.87 36.67
CA ALA A 193 6.98 -34.54 37.12
C ALA A 193 7.34 -33.15 36.58
N SER A 194 7.62 -32.22 37.48
CA SER A 194 8.31 -30.97 37.16
C SER A 194 9.71 -31.32 36.67
N VAL A 195 9.89 -31.36 35.35
CA VAL A 195 11.21 -31.48 34.74
C VAL A 195 11.69 -30.08 34.42
N ASN A 196 12.61 -29.57 35.23
CA ASN A 196 13.46 -28.44 34.85
C ASN A 196 14.34 -28.90 33.69
N ILE A 197 13.88 -28.70 32.45
CA ILE A 197 14.73 -28.83 31.27
C ILE A 197 15.48 -27.50 31.13
N SER A 198 16.58 -27.38 31.85
CA SER A 198 17.63 -26.40 31.54
C SER A 198 18.37 -26.88 30.29
N GLY A 199 17.75 -26.69 29.13
CA GLY A 199 18.31 -26.97 27.82
C GLY A 199 18.19 -25.74 26.94
N SER A 200 18.83 -24.63 27.32
CA SER A 200 18.92 -23.46 26.45
C SER A 200 19.93 -23.74 25.34
N ILE A 201 19.46 -24.12 24.15
CA ILE A 201 20.26 -23.93 22.94
C ILE A 201 20.30 -22.42 22.71
N LYS A 202 21.34 -21.77 23.23
CA LYS A 202 21.63 -20.35 23.01
C LYS A 202 22.42 -20.20 21.72
N ASP A 203 21.75 -20.21 20.58
CA ASP A 203 22.30 -19.56 19.40
C ASP A 203 21.98 -18.06 19.51
N THR A 204 22.85 -17.33 20.21
CA THR A 204 22.76 -15.87 20.34
C THR A 204 23.31 -15.22 19.07
N HIS A 205 22.44 -14.92 18.11
CA HIS A 205 22.78 -14.00 17.02
C HIS A 205 22.72 -12.56 17.54
N HIS A 206 23.88 -11.97 17.83
CA HIS A 206 23.99 -10.56 18.25
C HIS A 206 24.32 -9.69 17.04
N HIS A 207 23.32 -8.96 16.53
CA HIS A 207 23.53 -7.91 15.53
C HIS A 207 23.25 -6.56 16.19
N SER A 208 24.19 -5.65 16.04
CA SER A 208 24.11 -4.29 16.55
C SER A 208 24.20 -3.32 15.37
N PHE A 209 23.34 -2.30 15.37
CA PHE A 209 23.36 -1.25 14.35
C PHE A 209 23.61 0.10 15.03
N ASP A 210 24.65 0.80 14.59
CA ASP A 210 24.94 2.15 15.03
C ASP A 210 24.04 3.14 14.27
N ILE A 211 23.28 3.92 15.03
CA ILE A 211 22.52 5.06 14.55
C ILE A 211 23.29 6.33 14.90
N PRO A 212 23.77 7.09 13.91
CA PRO A 212 24.43 8.36 14.14
C PRO A 212 23.53 9.39 14.83
N ASN A 213 24.16 10.34 15.52
CA ASN A 213 23.51 11.54 16.03
C ASN A 213 22.79 12.32 14.92
N GLY A 214 21.61 12.86 15.24
CA GLY A 214 20.81 13.66 14.32
C GLY A 214 20.07 12.83 13.27
N THR A 215 20.01 11.52 13.42
CA THR A 215 19.25 10.64 12.53
C THR A 215 17.76 10.88 12.72
N VAL A 216 17.05 11.17 11.62
CA VAL A 216 15.59 11.26 11.61
C VAL A 216 15.01 9.86 11.77
N MET A 217 14.23 9.64 12.83
CA MET A 217 13.54 8.37 13.11
C MET A 217 12.09 8.39 12.61
N ALA A 218 11.48 9.58 12.62
CA ALA A 218 10.12 9.79 12.15
C ALA A 218 9.92 11.24 11.67
N TYR A 219 8.91 11.46 10.84
CA TYR A 219 8.58 12.79 10.32
C TYR A 219 7.08 13.01 10.19
N GLY A 220 6.65 14.27 10.29
CA GLY A 220 5.31 14.73 9.94
C GLY A 220 5.36 15.59 8.67
N CYS A 221 4.34 15.49 7.83
CA CYS A 221 4.28 16.26 6.58
C CYS A 221 2.88 16.86 6.30
N TYR A 222 2.86 18.01 5.62
CA TYR A 222 1.63 18.62 5.09
C TYR A 222 1.48 18.31 3.60
N GLY A 223 0.26 18.18 3.11
CA GLY A 223 0.00 18.12 1.67
C GLY A 223 0.27 19.47 1.01
N LEU A 224 0.65 19.44 -0.26
CA LEU A 224 0.72 20.62 -1.12
C LEU A 224 -0.35 20.49 -2.19
N LYS A 225 -1.13 21.56 -2.36
CA LYS A 225 -2.16 21.66 -3.40
C LYS A 225 -1.82 22.77 -4.36
N LEU A 226 -2.00 22.49 -5.65
CA LEU A 226 -1.77 23.46 -6.72
C LEU A 226 -3.03 24.30 -6.93
N LEU A 227 -2.87 25.61 -6.95
CA LEU A 227 -3.88 26.59 -7.35
C LEU A 227 -3.70 26.92 -8.84
N GLU A 228 -4.80 26.94 -9.60
CA GLU A 228 -4.78 26.93 -11.07
C GLU A 228 -4.06 28.14 -11.71
N GLY A 229 -3.53 27.91 -12.92
CA GLY A 229 -3.09 28.94 -13.88
C GLY A 229 -1.63 29.37 -13.80
N LEU A 230 -1.04 29.46 -12.60
CA LEU A 230 0.31 30.03 -12.40
C LEU A 230 1.25 29.12 -11.60
N GLY A 231 0.81 27.92 -11.23
CA GLY A 231 1.61 27.00 -10.41
C GLY A 231 1.73 27.43 -8.95
N LEU A 232 0.81 28.29 -8.47
CA LEU A 232 0.72 28.69 -7.07
C LEU A 232 0.45 27.47 -6.20
N ILE A 233 1.03 27.43 -5.01
CA ILE A 233 0.84 26.33 -4.07
C ILE A 233 0.21 26.81 -2.76
N GLU A 234 -0.61 25.96 -2.16
CA GLU A 234 -1.15 26.13 -0.82
C GLU A 234 -0.88 24.88 0.03
N LEU A 235 -0.76 25.05 1.34
CA LEU A 235 -0.73 23.92 2.27
C LEU A 235 -2.12 23.28 2.33
N ASP A 236 -2.20 22.00 1.99
CA ASP A 236 -3.38 21.18 2.18
C ASP A 236 -3.26 20.42 3.51
N VAL A 237 -4.15 20.75 4.44
CA VAL A 237 -4.32 19.97 5.66
C VAL A 237 -5.27 18.84 5.34
N ASP A 238 -4.72 17.63 5.25
CA ASP A 238 -5.50 16.40 5.04
C ASP A 238 -6.71 16.40 5.99
N LYS A 239 -7.92 16.09 5.51
CA LYS A 239 -9.14 16.16 6.34
C LYS A 239 -9.02 15.27 7.59
N LYS A 240 -8.22 14.21 7.54
CA LYS A 240 -7.90 13.36 8.71
C LYS A 240 -7.04 14.03 9.79
N LEU A 241 -6.32 15.11 9.45
CA LEU A 241 -5.58 15.97 10.37
C LEU A 241 -6.43 17.14 10.91
N LYS A 242 -7.62 17.41 10.35
CA LYS A 242 -8.49 18.48 10.85
C LYS A 242 -8.99 18.21 12.28
N ASP A 243 -9.18 16.94 12.64
CA ASP A 243 -9.58 16.53 13.99
C ASP A 243 -8.46 16.68 15.04
N VAL A 244 -7.23 17.00 14.64
CA VAL A 244 -6.11 17.28 15.58
C VAL A 244 -6.00 18.78 15.91
N VAL A 245 -6.65 19.64 15.13
CA VAL A 245 -6.63 21.10 15.33
C VAL A 245 -7.79 21.58 16.23
N THR A 246 -8.75 20.72 16.54
CA THR A 246 -9.84 21.01 17.48
C THR A 246 -10.03 19.86 18.45
N ASP A 247 -9.53 20.09 19.66
CA ASP A 247 -9.80 19.35 20.91
C ASP A 247 -9.37 17.89 21.01
N ALA A 248 -8.39 17.70 21.89
CA ALA A 248 -8.13 16.46 22.61
C ALA A 248 -9.41 15.98 23.30
N THR A 249 -10.05 14.96 22.76
CA THR A 249 -10.91 14.06 23.53
C THR A 249 -10.76 12.64 23.03
N ASP A 250 -10.70 11.73 24.00
CA ASP A 250 -10.51 10.29 23.87
C ASP A 250 -11.40 9.67 22.79
N GLY A 251 -10.76 9.24 21.71
CA GLY A 251 -11.38 8.48 20.64
C GLY A 251 -10.49 7.30 20.29
N LYS A 252 -11.02 6.09 20.53
CA LYS A 252 -10.45 4.80 20.13
C LYS A 252 -9.79 4.91 18.73
N PRO A 253 -8.55 4.44 18.54
CA PRO A 253 -7.89 4.53 17.24
C PRO A 253 -8.77 3.84 16.18
N PRO A 254 -8.91 4.42 14.98
CA PRO A 254 -9.67 3.78 13.91
C PRO A 254 -9.04 2.42 13.65
N ASP A 255 -9.87 1.39 13.61
CA ASP A 255 -9.45 -0.01 13.49
C ASP A 255 -8.41 -0.12 12.38
N ALA A 256 -7.16 -0.38 12.78
CA ALA A 256 -6.13 -0.76 11.85
C ALA A 256 -6.63 -2.03 11.18
N PHE A 257 -6.86 -2.00 9.87
CA PHE A 257 -7.05 -3.23 9.09
C PHE A 257 -5.74 -4.02 9.19
N SER A 258 -5.64 -4.85 10.23
CA SER A 258 -4.49 -5.69 10.51
C SER A 258 -4.48 -6.83 9.51
N MET A 259 -3.62 -6.71 8.50
CA MET A 259 -3.18 -7.81 7.65
C MET A 259 -2.33 -8.86 8.43
N ASP A 260 -2.16 -8.70 9.74
CA ASP A 260 -1.39 -9.62 10.59
C ASP A 260 -2.17 -10.89 10.97
N GLN A 261 -3.40 -11.07 10.47
CA GLN A 261 -4.14 -12.32 10.65
C GLN A 261 -4.15 -13.18 9.37
N PRO A 262 -3.88 -14.49 9.48
CA PRO A 262 -3.85 -15.43 8.37
C PRO A 262 -5.21 -15.64 7.67
N ASP A 263 -6.28 -14.94 8.08
CA ASP A 263 -7.64 -15.03 7.53
C ASP A 263 -8.16 -13.71 6.89
N GLY A 264 -7.37 -12.63 6.86
CA GLY A 264 -7.88 -11.26 6.66
C GLY A 264 -8.20 -10.69 5.26
N PRO A 265 -7.63 -11.12 4.11
CA PRO A 265 -7.80 -10.41 2.85
C PRO A 265 -9.19 -10.58 2.22
N ASP A 266 -9.81 -11.75 2.40
CA ASP A 266 -11.06 -12.09 1.73
C ASP A 266 -12.25 -11.33 2.34
N THR A 267 -12.24 -11.05 3.64
CA THR A 267 -13.29 -10.26 4.31
C THR A 267 -13.27 -8.79 3.87
N ALA A 268 -12.09 -8.18 3.76
CA ALA A 268 -11.95 -6.80 3.29
C ALA A 268 -12.35 -6.65 1.82
N LEU A 269 -11.91 -7.57 0.96
CA LEU A 269 -12.29 -7.60 -0.45
C LEU A 269 -13.78 -7.85 -0.65
N THR A 270 -14.32 -8.84 0.07
CA THR A 270 -15.75 -9.14 0.05
C THR A 270 -16.55 -7.91 0.46
N SER A 271 -16.12 -7.18 1.49
CA SER A 271 -16.81 -5.96 1.94
C SER A 271 -16.87 -4.88 0.85
N ALA A 272 -15.76 -4.59 0.17
CA ALA A 272 -15.76 -3.48 -0.79
C ALA A 272 -16.27 -3.81 -2.18
N PHE A 273 -16.22 -5.08 -2.57
CA PHE A 273 -16.87 -5.53 -3.79
C PHE A 273 -18.29 -6.03 -3.53
N ASN A 274 -18.78 -6.00 -2.28
CA ASN A 274 -20.11 -6.47 -1.89
C ASN A 274 -21.24 -5.88 -2.76
N ALA A 275 -21.16 -4.58 -3.05
CA ALA A 275 -22.15 -3.89 -3.87
C ALA A 275 -22.20 -4.44 -5.30
N LEU A 276 -21.04 -4.64 -5.94
CA LEU A 276 -20.95 -5.30 -7.24
C LEU A 276 -21.37 -6.77 -7.17
N MET A 277 -20.93 -7.51 -6.15
CA MET A 277 -21.17 -8.95 -6.00
C MET A 277 -22.65 -9.27 -5.74
N LYS A 278 -23.39 -8.37 -5.09
CA LYS A 278 -24.84 -8.48 -4.85
C LYS A 278 -25.69 -7.76 -5.90
N SER A 279 -25.06 -7.03 -6.83
CA SER A 279 -25.79 -6.31 -7.87
C SER A 279 -26.56 -7.29 -8.76
N PRO A 280 -27.83 -7.00 -9.10
CA PRO A 280 -28.58 -7.81 -10.07
C PRO A 280 -27.92 -7.81 -11.45
N HIS A 281 -27.06 -6.83 -11.74
CA HIS A 281 -26.35 -6.71 -13.00
C HIS A 281 -24.93 -7.28 -12.97
N LYS A 282 -24.52 -7.99 -11.90
CA LYS A 282 -23.15 -8.56 -11.77
C LYS A 282 -22.71 -9.28 -13.04
N GLY A 283 -23.51 -10.22 -13.54
CA GLY A 283 -23.17 -11.02 -14.72
C GLY A 283 -22.93 -10.16 -15.98
N ASP A 284 -23.76 -9.13 -16.18
CA ASP A 284 -23.61 -8.21 -17.31
C ASP A 284 -22.38 -7.32 -17.17
N ILE A 285 -22.09 -6.84 -15.95
CA ILE A 285 -20.90 -6.03 -15.66
C ILE A 285 -19.64 -6.84 -15.94
N ILE A 286 -19.53 -8.06 -15.39
CA ILE A 286 -18.39 -8.94 -15.61
C ILE A 286 -18.24 -9.28 -17.09
N LYS A 287 -19.35 -9.51 -17.81
CA LYS A 287 -19.32 -9.71 -19.26
C LYS A 287 -18.75 -8.51 -20.00
N CYS A 288 -19.17 -7.28 -19.66
CA CYS A 288 -18.63 -6.07 -20.26
C CYS A 288 -17.12 -5.94 -20.01
N PHE A 289 -16.66 -6.20 -18.79
CA PHE A 289 -15.22 -6.20 -18.48
C PHE A 289 -14.46 -7.28 -19.26
N ARG A 290 -15.01 -8.48 -19.46
CA ARG A 290 -14.38 -9.52 -20.30
C ARG A 290 -14.25 -9.07 -21.76
N GLU A 291 -15.25 -8.41 -22.30
CA GLU A 291 -15.19 -7.87 -23.66
C GLU A 291 -14.18 -6.74 -23.78
N ILE A 292 -14.06 -5.88 -22.75
CA ILE A 292 -13.00 -4.86 -22.65
C ILE A 292 -11.60 -5.49 -22.60
N LEU A 293 -11.41 -6.58 -21.85
CA LEU A 293 -10.14 -7.30 -21.75
C LEU A 293 -9.67 -7.94 -23.08
N ALA A 294 -10.57 -8.11 -24.05
CA ALA A 294 -10.17 -8.50 -25.41
C ALA A 294 -9.32 -7.43 -26.11
N THR A 295 -9.36 -6.19 -25.63
CA THR A 295 -8.52 -5.07 -26.10
C THR A 295 -7.95 -4.33 -24.88
N PRO A 296 -6.84 -4.82 -24.30
CA PRO A 296 -6.31 -4.35 -23.00
C PRO A 296 -6.02 -2.85 -22.90
N GLU A 297 -5.77 -2.17 -24.03
CA GLU A 297 -5.58 -0.72 -24.11
C GLU A 297 -6.78 0.06 -23.54
N TYR A 298 -7.98 -0.52 -23.59
CA TYR A 298 -9.20 0.08 -23.07
C TYR A 298 -9.33 0.01 -21.55
N CYS A 299 -8.54 -0.83 -20.86
CA CYS A 299 -8.54 -0.91 -19.40
C CYS A 299 -8.16 0.43 -18.75
N HIS A 300 -7.19 1.14 -19.32
CA HIS A 300 -6.82 2.46 -18.84
C HIS A 300 -7.93 3.49 -19.04
N VAL A 301 -8.57 3.47 -20.21
CA VAL A 301 -9.63 4.42 -20.57
C VAL A 301 -10.83 4.26 -19.64
N ILE A 302 -11.27 3.01 -19.38
CA ILE A 302 -12.40 2.77 -18.50
C ILE A 302 -12.08 3.13 -17.05
N GLU A 303 -10.86 2.88 -16.57
CA GLU A 303 -10.41 3.34 -15.24
C GLU A 303 -10.50 4.86 -15.14
N GLN A 304 -9.96 5.62 -16.11
CA GLN A 304 -10.02 7.08 -16.09
C GLN A 304 -11.44 7.64 -16.05
N LEU A 305 -12.37 7.00 -16.78
CA LEU A 305 -13.76 7.42 -16.79
C LEU A 305 -14.44 7.14 -15.45
N LEU A 306 -14.22 5.97 -14.85
CA LEU A 306 -14.79 5.62 -13.56
C LEU A 306 -14.17 6.44 -12.42
N ASP A 307 -12.87 6.69 -12.43
CA ASP A 307 -12.19 7.59 -11.49
C ASP A 307 -12.83 8.98 -11.53
N ASN A 308 -13.10 9.52 -12.72
CA ASN A 308 -13.77 10.80 -12.88
C ASN A 308 -15.20 10.82 -12.30
N VAL A 309 -15.91 9.68 -12.31
CA VAL A 309 -17.22 9.56 -11.65
C VAL A 309 -17.06 9.45 -10.12
N CYS A 310 -16.00 8.80 -9.63
CA CYS A 310 -15.67 8.80 -8.21
C CYS A 310 -15.37 10.23 -7.71
N ASP A 311 -14.60 11.01 -8.47
CA ASP A 311 -14.31 12.43 -8.18
C ASP A 311 -15.61 13.25 -8.07
N TYR A 312 -16.61 12.95 -8.91
CA TYR A 312 -17.94 13.58 -8.84
C TYR A 312 -18.64 13.29 -7.49
N PHE A 313 -18.63 12.03 -7.04
CA PHE A 313 -19.23 11.66 -5.76
C PHE A 313 -18.52 12.28 -4.55
N ASP A 314 -17.23 12.59 -4.67
CA ASP A 314 -16.44 13.24 -3.64
C ASP A 314 -16.53 14.79 -3.70
N LYS A 315 -17.37 15.31 -4.62
CA LYS A 315 -17.58 16.74 -4.88
C LYS A 315 -16.29 17.46 -5.29
N GLU A 316 -15.39 16.72 -5.94
CA GLU A 316 -14.17 17.27 -6.54
C GLU A 316 -14.47 17.84 -7.94
N LYS A 317 -13.48 18.52 -8.54
CA LYS A 317 -13.64 19.10 -9.88
C LYS A 317 -13.55 17.98 -10.92
N VAL A 318 -14.60 17.84 -11.72
CA VAL A 318 -14.76 16.73 -12.65
C VAL A 318 -14.51 17.15 -14.10
N LYS A 319 -13.86 16.31 -14.89
CA LYS A 319 -13.71 16.52 -16.33
C LYS A 319 -15.02 16.15 -17.04
N SER A 320 -15.57 17.07 -17.82
CA SER A 320 -16.71 16.78 -18.70
C SER A 320 -16.23 16.01 -19.93
N TYR A 321 -16.89 14.90 -20.25
CA TYR A 321 -16.69 14.14 -21.48
C TYR A 321 -17.92 14.24 -22.38
N SER A 322 -17.70 14.28 -23.70
CA SER A 322 -18.76 14.11 -24.71
C SER A 322 -18.79 12.67 -25.23
N LEU A 323 -19.94 12.25 -25.76
CA LEU A 323 -20.11 10.91 -26.31
C LEU A 323 -19.12 10.60 -27.44
N ASP A 324 -18.86 11.57 -28.33
CA ASP A 324 -17.94 11.39 -29.46
C ASP A 324 -16.49 11.26 -29.00
N GLU A 325 -16.08 12.02 -27.97
CA GLU A 325 -14.78 11.86 -27.33
C GLU A 325 -14.64 10.45 -26.76
N VAL A 326 -15.63 9.96 -26.01
CA VAL A 326 -15.55 8.61 -25.42
C VAL A 326 -15.53 7.53 -26.51
N LYS A 327 -16.37 7.63 -27.54
CA LYS A 327 -16.36 6.72 -28.70
C LYS A 327 -15.00 6.67 -29.38
N SER A 328 -14.35 7.82 -29.55
CA SER A 328 -13.02 7.88 -30.16
C SER A 328 -11.94 7.13 -29.36
N LEU A 329 -12.12 7.00 -28.04
CA LEU A 329 -11.17 6.32 -27.16
C LEU A 329 -11.33 4.79 -27.15
N PHE A 330 -12.53 4.26 -27.39
CA PHE A 330 -12.83 2.83 -27.33
C PHE A 330 -12.97 2.14 -28.70
N GLY A 331 -12.80 2.87 -29.81
CA GLY A 331 -12.84 2.29 -31.15
C GLY A 331 -14.14 1.54 -31.45
N SER A 332 -14.04 0.27 -31.84
CA SER A 332 -15.18 -0.59 -32.22
C SER A 332 -15.80 -1.39 -31.07
N CYS A 333 -15.21 -1.35 -29.87
CA CYS A 333 -15.79 -2.00 -28.70
C CYS A 333 -17.03 -1.22 -28.26
N ASN A 334 -18.18 -1.87 -28.10
CA ASN A 334 -19.42 -1.22 -27.62
C ASN A 334 -19.76 -1.59 -26.16
N SER A 335 -18.95 -2.45 -25.55
CA SER A 335 -19.19 -2.99 -24.20
C SER A 335 -19.05 -1.94 -23.10
N TRP A 336 -18.23 -0.91 -23.34
CA TRP A 336 -18.12 0.23 -22.43
C TRP A 336 -19.43 1.02 -22.34
N GLU A 337 -20.16 1.21 -23.44
CA GLU A 337 -21.42 1.98 -23.45
C GLU A 337 -22.48 1.27 -22.60
N ARG A 338 -22.56 -0.06 -22.75
CA ARG A 338 -23.41 -0.90 -21.91
C ARG A 338 -23.00 -0.85 -20.44
N LEU A 339 -21.70 -0.94 -20.14
CA LEU A 339 -21.18 -0.85 -18.78
C LEU A 339 -21.56 0.49 -18.12
N LEU A 340 -21.29 1.61 -18.80
CA LEU A 340 -21.64 2.95 -18.32
C LEU A 340 -23.16 3.07 -18.05
N THR A 341 -23.98 2.56 -18.98
CA THR A 341 -25.45 2.57 -18.82
C THR A 341 -25.90 1.80 -17.58
N ILE A 342 -25.35 0.61 -17.33
CA ILE A 342 -25.66 -0.19 -16.13
C ILE A 342 -25.30 0.57 -14.85
N LEU A 343 -24.21 1.34 -14.90
CA LEU A 343 -23.73 2.17 -13.79
C LEU A 343 -24.49 3.50 -13.64
N GLY A 344 -25.53 3.74 -14.44
CA GLY A 344 -26.33 4.97 -14.40
C GLY A 344 -25.65 6.17 -15.07
N ILE A 345 -24.55 5.95 -15.79
CA ILE A 345 -23.85 6.97 -16.55
C ILE A 345 -24.50 7.04 -17.94
N THR A 346 -25.02 8.21 -18.30
CA THR A 346 -25.69 8.42 -19.60
C THR A 346 -25.15 9.66 -20.31
N PHE A 347 -25.57 9.92 -21.54
CA PHE A 347 -25.13 11.09 -22.31
C PHE A 347 -26.35 11.90 -22.78
N ASP A 348 -26.34 13.21 -22.52
CA ASP A 348 -27.45 14.11 -22.88
C ASP A 348 -27.40 14.47 -24.38
N SER A 349 -28.33 13.90 -25.17
CA SER A 349 -28.45 14.20 -26.59
C SER A 349 -28.81 15.67 -26.89
N LYS A 350 -29.39 16.41 -25.93
CA LYS A 350 -29.79 17.81 -26.09
C LYS A 350 -28.69 18.80 -25.69
N LYS A 351 -27.69 18.36 -24.90
CA LYS A 351 -26.55 19.19 -24.46
C LYS A 351 -25.24 18.80 -25.14
N GLY A 352 -25.28 18.49 -26.43
CA GLY A 352 -24.09 18.15 -27.21
C GLY A 352 -23.43 16.84 -26.78
N GLY A 353 -24.21 15.88 -26.27
CA GLY A 353 -23.72 14.56 -25.89
C GLY A 353 -22.88 14.55 -24.62
N LYS A 354 -23.07 15.50 -23.69
CA LYS A 354 -22.31 15.54 -22.44
C LYS A 354 -22.68 14.40 -21.49
N MET A 355 -21.68 13.88 -20.79
CA MET A 355 -21.83 12.86 -19.75
C MET A 355 -22.69 13.37 -18.59
N ILE A 356 -23.69 12.58 -18.23
CA ILE A 356 -24.54 12.72 -17.07
C ILE A 356 -24.05 11.73 -16.03
N TYR A 357 -23.74 12.23 -14.84
CA TYR A 357 -23.27 11.44 -13.71
C TYR A 357 -24.43 10.71 -13.04
N PRO A 358 -24.18 9.51 -12.49
CA PRO A 358 -25.19 8.71 -11.83
C PRO A 358 -25.63 9.34 -10.50
N GLU A 359 -26.80 8.90 -10.02
CA GLU A 359 -27.30 9.22 -8.69
C GLU A 359 -26.49 8.51 -7.59
N ASP A 360 -26.56 9.02 -6.36
CA ASP A 360 -25.80 8.51 -5.21
C ASP A 360 -26.13 7.04 -4.86
N ASP A 361 -27.30 6.51 -5.28
CA ASP A 361 -27.68 5.11 -5.09
C ASP A 361 -26.77 4.13 -5.85
N LYS A 362 -26.10 4.58 -6.93
CA LYS A 362 -25.14 3.80 -7.70
C LYS A 362 -23.71 3.90 -7.18
N LYS A 363 -23.44 4.78 -6.21
CA LYS A 363 -22.08 5.10 -5.74
C LYS A 363 -21.27 3.87 -5.40
N ASP A 364 -21.81 2.96 -4.59
CA ASP A 364 -21.06 1.80 -4.12
C ASP A 364 -20.70 0.82 -5.25
N VAL A 365 -21.62 0.61 -6.21
CA VAL A 365 -21.35 -0.25 -7.37
C VAL A 365 -20.33 0.39 -8.31
N VAL A 366 -20.41 1.71 -8.52
CA VAL A 366 -19.41 2.45 -9.29
C VAL A 366 -18.03 2.36 -8.62
N LEU A 367 -17.94 2.54 -7.30
CA LEU A 367 -16.70 2.40 -6.55
C LEU A 367 -16.10 0.99 -6.69
N SER A 368 -16.93 -0.06 -6.59
CA SER A 368 -16.49 -1.44 -6.85
C SER A 368 -15.97 -1.60 -8.30
N CYS A 369 -16.70 -1.13 -9.30
CA CYS A 369 -16.27 -1.21 -10.70
C CYS A 369 -14.99 -0.41 -10.99
N CYS A 370 -14.83 0.74 -10.34
CA CYS A 370 -13.63 1.56 -10.39
C CYS A 370 -12.43 0.78 -9.82
N GLY A 371 -12.61 0.15 -8.66
CA GLY A 371 -11.62 -0.75 -8.08
C GLY A 371 -11.22 -1.86 -9.04
N LEU A 372 -12.18 -2.54 -9.67
CA LEU A 372 -11.90 -3.56 -10.68
C LEU A 372 -11.10 -2.99 -11.87
N ALA A 373 -11.54 -1.87 -12.44
CA ALA A 373 -10.83 -1.24 -13.56
C ALA A 373 -9.38 -0.89 -13.20
N THR A 374 -9.16 -0.39 -11.99
CA THR A 374 -7.82 -0.12 -11.45
C THR A 374 -6.95 -1.37 -11.32
N SER A 375 -7.49 -2.52 -10.87
CA SER A 375 -6.73 -3.79 -10.92
C SER A 375 -6.36 -4.17 -12.33
N LEU A 376 -7.32 -4.10 -13.26
CA LEU A 376 -7.11 -4.55 -14.63
C LEU A 376 -6.09 -3.67 -15.37
N HIS A 377 -6.09 -2.36 -15.15
CA HIS A 377 -4.99 -1.50 -15.65
C HIS A 377 -3.65 -1.94 -15.08
N GLY A 378 -3.58 -2.26 -13.78
CA GLY A 378 -2.34 -2.71 -13.13
C GLY A 378 -1.68 -3.90 -13.83
N LEU A 379 -2.46 -4.78 -14.44
CA LEU A 379 -1.99 -5.94 -15.19
C LEU A 379 -1.43 -5.57 -16.56
N THR A 380 -0.46 -6.36 -17.03
CA THR A 380 0.05 -6.23 -18.41
C THR A 380 -0.98 -6.67 -19.43
N ASN A 381 -0.82 -6.26 -20.70
CA ASN A 381 -1.71 -6.68 -21.79
C ASN A 381 -1.82 -8.21 -21.91
N LEU A 382 -0.71 -8.93 -21.75
CA LEU A 382 -0.66 -10.39 -21.77
C LEU A 382 -1.48 -10.99 -20.62
N GLN A 383 -1.35 -10.43 -19.41
CA GLN A 383 -2.08 -10.89 -18.22
C GLN A 383 -3.58 -10.64 -18.36
N ASN A 384 -3.98 -9.47 -18.87
CA ASN A 384 -5.38 -9.14 -19.13
C ASN A 384 -6.02 -10.08 -20.15
N ILE A 385 -5.32 -10.38 -21.25
CA ILE A 385 -5.79 -11.35 -22.26
C ILE A 385 -5.95 -12.74 -21.64
N ALA A 386 -4.99 -13.20 -20.85
CA ALA A 386 -5.07 -14.50 -20.20
C ALA A 386 -6.19 -14.57 -19.14
N LEU A 387 -6.41 -13.49 -18.40
CA LEU A 387 -7.50 -13.40 -17.40
C LEU A 387 -8.89 -13.48 -18.03
N LYS A 388 -9.05 -12.94 -19.25
CA LYS A 388 -10.32 -12.92 -19.99
C LYS A 388 -10.99 -14.29 -20.06
N ASP A 389 -10.20 -15.35 -20.16
CA ASP A 389 -10.67 -16.72 -20.35
C ASP A 389 -10.76 -17.51 -19.02
N VAL A 390 -10.36 -16.92 -17.89
CA VAL A 390 -10.45 -17.54 -16.56
C VAL A 390 -11.92 -17.61 -16.13
N THR A 391 -12.42 -18.82 -15.89
CA THR A 391 -13.78 -19.09 -15.42
C THR A 391 -13.82 -19.28 -13.90
N PRO A 392 -15.01 -19.22 -13.26
CA PRO A 392 -15.12 -19.35 -11.80
C PRO A 392 -14.56 -20.63 -11.20
N GLU A 393 -14.47 -21.67 -12.01
CA GLU A 393 -14.00 -22.98 -11.58
C GLU A 393 -12.51 -23.03 -11.17
N TYR A 394 -11.74 -21.98 -11.52
CA TYR A 394 -10.32 -21.80 -11.18
C TYR A 394 -10.08 -20.74 -10.09
N CYS A 395 -11.12 -20.06 -9.62
CA CYS A 395 -11.00 -18.90 -8.73
C CYS A 395 -10.23 -19.26 -7.44
N ASP A 396 -10.71 -20.27 -6.71
CA ASP A 396 -10.12 -20.67 -5.43
C ASP A 396 -8.65 -21.07 -5.54
N GLN A 397 -8.29 -21.79 -6.60
CA GLN A 397 -6.92 -22.27 -6.82
C GLN A 397 -5.97 -21.12 -7.15
N LEU A 398 -6.43 -20.18 -8.00
CA LEU A 398 -5.65 -19.00 -8.38
C LEU A 398 -5.46 -18.06 -7.18
N LEU A 399 -6.53 -17.77 -6.43
CA LEU A 399 -6.44 -16.95 -5.22
C LEU A 399 -5.49 -17.58 -4.20
N TYR A 400 -5.61 -18.88 -3.93
CA TYR A 400 -4.71 -19.59 -3.02
C TYR A 400 -3.23 -19.41 -3.40
N LEU A 401 -2.88 -19.62 -4.67
CA LEU A 401 -1.49 -19.53 -5.12
C LEU A 401 -0.96 -18.09 -5.11
N ILE A 402 -1.74 -17.13 -5.62
CA ILE A 402 -1.36 -15.72 -5.64
C ILE A 402 -1.18 -15.20 -4.20
N ARG A 403 -2.05 -15.60 -3.27
CA ARG A 403 -1.94 -15.25 -1.85
C ARG A 403 -0.68 -15.79 -1.21
N ASN A 404 -0.34 -17.05 -1.46
CA ASN A 404 0.91 -17.63 -0.97
C ASN A 404 2.11 -16.82 -1.48
N ALA A 405 2.12 -16.46 -2.77
CA ALA A 405 3.18 -15.63 -3.35
C ALA A 405 3.25 -14.23 -2.72
N ILE A 406 2.12 -13.54 -2.49
CA ILE A 406 2.08 -12.24 -1.79
C ILE A 406 2.68 -12.34 -0.37
N CYS A 407 2.44 -13.46 0.31
CA CYS A 407 2.97 -13.72 1.64
C CYS A 407 4.42 -14.28 1.65
N GLY A 408 5.06 -14.42 0.48
CA GLY A 408 6.40 -15.00 0.36
C GLY A 408 6.46 -16.50 0.69
N LYS A 409 5.34 -17.21 0.62
CA LYS A 409 5.25 -18.66 0.84
C LYS A 409 5.40 -19.40 -0.50
N ASN A 410 6.20 -20.45 -0.49
CA ASN A 410 6.35 -21.34 -1.64
C ASN A 410 5.20 -22.36 -1.67
N THR A 411 4.68 -22.65 -2.86
CA THR A 411 3.61 -23.65 -3.02
C THR A 411 4.16 -24.88 -3.74
N PRO A 412 4.04 -26.09 -3.17
CA PRO A 412 4.47 -27.33 -3.85
C PRO A 412 3.73 -27.54 -5.17
N ALA A 413 4.43 -28.05 -6.19
CA ALA A 413 3.80 -28.34 -7.49
C ALA A 413 2.78 -29.47 -7.44
N ASP A 414 2.89 -30.37 -6.46
CA ASP A 414 2.00 -31.50 -6.21
C ASP A 414 0.84 -31.17 -5.24
N ASP A 415 0.67 -29.90 -4.86
CA ASP A 415 -0.40 -29.47 -3.97
C ASP A 415 -1.78 -29.93 -4.51
N PRO A 416 -2.55 -30.72 -3.74
CA PRO A 416 -3.84 -31.23 -4.17
C PRO A 416 -4.82 -30.15 -4.63
N ARG A 417 -4.71 -28.93 -4.09
CA ARG A 417 -5.55 -27.79 -4.47
C ARG A 417 -5.29 -27.33 -5.90
N LEU A 418 -4.08 -27.52 -6.42
CA LEU A 418 -3.68 -27.06 -7.76
C LEU A 418 -3.94 -28.08 -8.88
N LYS A 419 -4.38 -29.30 -8.55
CA LYS A 419 -4.60 -30.38 -9.54
C LYS A 419 -5.43 -29.96 -10.74
N ARG A 420 -6.44 -29.09 -10.54
CA ARG A 420 -7.35 -28.63 -11.60
C ARG A 420 -6.68 -27.69 -12.61
N ILE A 421 -5.67 -26.94 -12.19
CA ILE A 421 -4.95 -25.98 -13.04
C ILE A 421 -4.03 -26.72 -14.03
N TYR A 422 -3.47 -27.87 -13.64
CA TYR A 422 -2.48 -28.60 -14.44
C TYR A 422 -3.05 -29.78 -15.25
N THR A 423 -4.37 -29.84 -15.43
CA THR A 423 -5.05 -30.95 -16.13
C THR A 423 -4.69 -31.06 -17.62
N HIS A 424 -4.49 -29.94 -18.32
CA HIS A 424 -4.08 -29.92 -19.72
C HIS A 424 -3.29 -28.63 -20.06
N SER A 425 -2.62 -28.63 -21.21
CA SER A 425 -1.73 -27.53 -21.65
C SER A 425 -2.48 -26.22 -21.90
N SER A 426 -3.69 -26.27 -22.45
CA SER A 426 -4.53 -25.10 -22.77
C SER A 426 -5.45 -24.64 -21.63
N ASN A 427 -5.08 -24.90 -20.38
CA ASN A 427 -5.91 -24.54 -19.23
C ASN A 427 -5.87 -23.01 -18.97
N PRO A 428 -7.01 -22.29 -18.94
CA PRO A 428 -7.01 -20.83 -18.75
C PRO A 428 -6.35 -20.38 -17.45
N GLY A 429 -6.57 -21.10 -16.35
CA GLY A 429 -5.91 -20.82 -15.07
C GLY A 429 -4.38 -20.97 -15.17
N LYS A 430 -3.91 -22.03 -15.84
CA LYS A 430 -2.47 -22.23 -16.07
C LYS A 430 -1.88 -21.13 -16.95
N SER A 431 -2.55 -20.77 -18.05
CA SER A 431 -2.11 -19.70 -18.93
C SER A 431 -2.01 -18.36 -18.20
N PHE A 432 -2.97 -18.06 -17.32
CA PHE A 432 -2.92 -16.86 -16.50
C PHE A 432 -1.74 -16.87 -15.50
N LEU A 433 -1.47 -17.99 -14.82
CA LEU A 433 -0.31 -18.10 -13.92
C LEU A 433 1.02 -17.92 -14.66
N LEU A 434 1.15 -18.50 -15.85
CA LEU A 434 2.33 -18.30 -16.70
C LEU A 434 2.47 -16.84 -17.13
N ALA A 435 1.37 -16.16 -17.43
CA ALA A 435 1.37 -14.72 -17.75
C ALA A 435 1.74 -13.84 -16.54
N LEU A 436 1.44 -14.28 -15.31
CA LEU A 436 1.93 -13.66 -14.08
C LEU A 436 3.41 -13.98 -13.80
N GLY A 437 4.01 -14.91 -14.54
CA GLY A 437 5.40 -15.31 -14.45
C GLY A 437 5.69 -16.43 -13.46
N PHE A 438 4.69 -17.17 -12.99
CA PHE A 438 4.91 -18.35 -12.16
C PHE A 438 5.67 -19.42 -12.95
N GLN A 439 6.70 -19.99 -12.34
CA GLN A 439 7.53 -21.03 -12.92
C GLN A 439 7.71 -22.18 -11.95
N LEU A 440 7.95 -23.37 -12.50
CA LEU A 440 8.32 -24.55 -11.73
C LEU A 440 9.82 -24.48 -11.44
N THR A 441 10.19 -24.36 -10.17
CA THR A 441 11.60 -24.33 -9.74
C THR A 441 11.86 -25.45 -8.74
N LYS A 442 13.13 -25.86 -8.60
CA LYS A 442 13.53 -26.87 -7.63
C LYS A 442 14.06 -26.20 -6.37
N GLN A 443 13.44 -26.50 -5.24
CA GLN A 443 13.94 -26.11 -3.93
C GLN A 443 14.00 -27.34 -3.02
N ASN A 444 15.18 -27.62 -2.46
CA ASN A 444 15.44 -28.78 -1.60
C ASN A 444 15.00 -30.13 -2.22
N GLY A 445 15.19 -30.28 -3.54
CA GLY A 445 14.83 -31.50 -4.27
C GLY A 445 13.33 -31.66 -4.58
N LYS A 446 12.49 -30.71 -4.20
CA LYS A 446 11.05 -30.68 -4.53
C LYS A 446 10.75 -29.62 -5.58
N ASP A 447 9.82 -29.94 -6.47
CA ASP A 447 9.30 -28.99 -7.45
C ASP A 447 8.30 -28.05 -6.76
N ILE A 448 8.57 -26.75 -6.83
CA ILE A 448 7.74 -25.68 -6.27
C ILE A 448 7.30 -24.74 -7.37
N LEU A 449 6.11 -24.18 -7.22
CA LEU A 449 5.62 -23.08 -8.03
C LEU A 449 5.95 -21.77 -7.33
N ALA A 450 6.84 -20.99 -7.95
CA ALA A 450 7.32 -19.73 -7.41
C ALA A 450 7.44 -18.68 -8.51
N LEU A 451 7.44 -17.41 -8.08
CA LEU A 451 7.81 -16.30 -8.94
C LEU A 451 9.32 -16.07 -8.85
N PRO A 452 9.97 -15.69 -9.95
CA PRO A 452 11.36 -15.25 -9.90
C PRO A 452 11.53 -14.06 -8.93
N PRO A 453 12.61 -14.02 -8.14
CA PRO A 453 12.80 -12.98 -7.12
C PRO A 453 12.89 -11.56 -7.70
N ASP A 454 13.28 -11.42 -8.98
CA ASP A 454 13.46 -10.14 -9.66
C ASP A 454 12.23 -9.71 -10.47
N LEU A 455 11.14 -10.50 -10.47
CA LEU A 455 9.96 -10.20 -11.26
C LEU A 455 9.03 -9.24 -10.51
N GLU A 456 8.95 -7.99 -10.98
CA GLU A 456 7.91 -7.05 -10.54
C GLU A 456 6.55 -7.45 -11.14
N CYS A 457 5.82 -8.32 -10.45
CA CYS A 457 4.46 -8.68 -10.80
C CYS A 457 3.47 -7.99 -9.84
N PRO A 458 2.43 -7.29 -10.34
CA PRO A 458 1.42 -6.65 -9.49
C PRO A 458 0.44 -7.70 -8.93
N LEU A 459 0.95 -8.59 -8.08
CA LEU A 459 0.19 -9.74 -7.56
C LEU A 459 -1.07 -9.34 -6.82
N GLU A 460 -1.08 -8.20 -6.15
CA GLU A 460 -2.29 -7.68 -5.52
C GLU A 460 -3.36 -7.31 -6.55
N ASP A 461 -2.98 -6.65 -7.64
CA ASP A 461 -3.91 -6.30 -8.72
C ASP A 461 -4.44 -7.58 -9.38
N ALA A 462 -3.57 -8.59 -9.57
CA ALA A 462 -3.96 -9.92 -10.05
C ALA A 462 -4.93 -10.63 -9.10
N TYR A 463 -4.69 -10.57 -7.79
CA TYR A 463 -5.55 -11.17 -6.78
C TYR A 463 -6.97 -10.59 -6.85
N VAL A 464 -7.08 -9.26 -6.91
CA VAL A 464 -8.37 -8.57 -6.99
C VAL A 464 -9.07 -8.88 -8.32
N ALA A 465 -8.34 -8.82 -9.41
CA ALA A 465 -8.88 -9.09 -10.73
C ALA A 465 -9.46 -10.51 -10.80
N VAL A 466 -8.75 -11.52 -10.29
CA VAL A 466 -9.27 -12.90 -10.18
C VAL A 466 -10.48 -12.94 -9.25
N PHE A 467 -10.39 -12.35 -8.06
CA PHE A 467 -11.48 -12.36 -7.08
C PHE A 467 -12.79 -11.84 -7.68
N VAL A 468 -12.76 -10.78 -8.49
CA VAL A 468 -13.98 -10.20 -9.04
C VAL A 468 -14.38 -10.86 -10.36
N MET A 469 -13.43 -11.11 -11.26
CA MET A 469 -13.74 -11.65 -12.59
C MET A 469 -14.12 -13.13 -12.58
N ALA A 470 -13.62 -13.88 -11.60
CA ALA A 470 -13.85 -15.32 -11.45
C ALA A 470 -14.76 -15.68 -10.26
N SER A 471 -15.37 -14.72 -9.57
CA SER A 471 -16.45 -15.02 -8.60
C SER A 471 -17.81 -14.83 -9.20
#